data_AF-A0AA37KN40-F1
#
_entry.id   AF-A0AA37KN40-F1
#
_cell.length_a   1.000
_cell.length_b   1.000
_cell.length_c   1.000
_cell.angle_alpha   90.00
_cell.angle_beta   90.00
_cell.angle_gamma   90.00
#
_symmetry.space_group_name_H-M   'P 1'
#
loop_
_entity.id
_entity.type
_entity.pdbx_description
1 polymer ?
#
loop_
_entity_poly.entity_id
_entity_poly.type
_entity_poly.pdbx_seq_one_letter_code
_entity_poly.pdbx_strand_id
1 'polypeptide(L)'
;MRKTIYIVLVALGLCLFAGCGSSDKEKVSPTAKLLVGEWQLKTWTGETPQDFDIYLSFDADNTFEIYQRLAEVKYQKFTGSYQVQNDVLSGKYSGGKNFGSTYDISFNESGSTLTLTSATNVTEVSVYERSTIPNSVKEGAAVMKSTRSAVRLPL
;
A
#
# COMPACT_ATOMS: atom_id res chain seq x y z
N MET A 1 46.03 32.67 -44.94
CA MET A 1 45.37 31.43 -44.46
C MET A 1 45.75 31.17 -43.01
N ARG A 2 44.84 31.42 -42.06
CA ARG A 2 44.73 30.69 -40.79
C ARG A 2 43.39 31.07 -40.15
N LYS A 3 42.76 30.04 -39.58
CA LYS A 3 41.32 29.87 -39.43
C LYS A 3 40.85 30.40 -38.06
N THR A 4 39.67 30.97 -38.09
CA THR A 4 38.72 31.32 -37.02
C THR A 4 38.67 30.30 -35.87
N ILE A 5 38.50 30.76 -34.62
CA ILE A 5 37.61 30.18 -33.59
C ILE A 5 37.12 31.32 -32.70
N TYR A 6 35.80 31.43 -32.57
CA TYR A 6 35.06 32.35 -31.73
C TYR A 6 34.83 31.73 -30.34
N ILE A 7 34.97 32.52 -29.28
CA ILE A 7 34.33 32.24 -27.99
C ILE A 7 33.65 33.53 -27.53
N VAL A 8 32.36 33.64 -27.84
CA VAL A 8 31.48 34.64 -27.25
C VAL A 8 31.03 34.07 -25.91
N LEU A 9 31.54 34.63 -24.81
CA LEU A 9 31.16 34.27 -23.46
C LEU A 9 30.27 35.40 -22.93
N VAL A 10 28.96 35.24 -23.10
CA VAL A 10 27.94 36.14 -22.54
C VAL A 10 27.87 35.87 -21.05
N ALA A 11 28.53 36.73 -20.26
CA ALA A 11 28.31 36.84 -18.83
C ALA A 11 27.20 37.87 -18.61
N LEU A 12 26.00 37.40 -18.29
CA LEU A 12 24.88 38.24 -17.85
C LEU A 12 23.93 37.39 -17.03
N GLY A 13 23.66 37.80 -15.79
CA GLY A 13 22.43 37.41 -15.11
C GLY A 13 22.52 37.15 -13.62
N LEU A 14 22.57 38.24 -12.86
CA LEU A 14 21.85 38.49 -11.60
C LEU A 14 21.82 37.44 -10.48
N CYS A 15 22.27 37.91 -9.32
CA CYS A 15 21.91 37.41 -7.99
C CYS A 15 20.39 37.34 -7.75
N LEU A 16 20.07 36.50 -6.75
CA LEU A 16 18.86 36.41 -5.94
C LEU A 16 17.79 35.43 -6.43
N PHE A 17 17.90 34.18 -5.95
CA PHE A 17 16.81 33.60 -5.17
C PHE A 17 17.39 32.84 -3.98
N ALA A 18 17.09 33.34 -2.78
CA ALA A 18 17.03 32.52 -1.58
C ALA A 18 15.97 31.43 -1.82
N GLY A 19 16.42 30.21 -2.05
CA GLY A 19 15.59 29.02 -2.07
C GLY A 19 15.90 28.19 -0.84
N CYS A 20 15.25 28.51 0.27
CA CYS A 20 15.16 27.66 1.45
C CYS A 20 14.59 26.31 1.01
N GLY A 21 15.48 25.34 0.77
CA GLY A 21 15.08 23.93 0.67
C GLY A 21 14.80 23.43 2.08
N SER A 22 13.72 23.93 2.67
CA SER A 22 13.13 23.35 3.87
C SER A 22 12.99 21.86 3.58
N SER A 23 13.79 21.07 4.27
CA SER A 23 13.55 19.64 4.39
C SER A 23 12.25 19.53 5.17
N ASP A 24 11.14 19.60 4.46
CA ASP A 24 9.87 19.06 4.91
C ASP A 24 10.17 17.59 5.16
N LYS A 25 10.54 17.31 6.40
CA LYS A 25 10.56 15.97 6.94
C LYS A 25 9.14 15.51 6.76
N GLU A 26 8.90 14.78 5.67
CA GLU A 26 7.63 14.19 5.31
C GLU A 26 7.09 13.57 6.59
N LYS A 27 6.10 14.26 7.18
CA LYS A 27 5.60 13.92 8.49
C LYS A 27 4.75 12.69 8.26
N VAL A 28 5.39 11.52 8.26
CA VAL A 28 4.72 10.23 8.10
C VAL A 28 3.52 10.24 9.04
N SER A 29 2.31 10.18 8.45
CA SER A 29 1.06 10.27 9.21
C SER A 29 1.09 9.26 10.36
N PRO A 30 0.66 9.62 11.59
CA PRO A 30 0.56 8.67 12.70
C PRO A 30 -0.17 7.38 12.30
N THR A 31 -1.19 7.51 11.45
CA THR A 31 -1.96 6.41 10.87
C THR A 31 -1.11 5.49 9.99
N ALA A 32 -0.23 6.06 9.16
CA ALA A 32 0.69 5.28 8.33
C ALA A 32 1.67 4.47 9.18
N LYS A 33 2.15 5.03 10.30
CA LYS A 33 3.01 4.30 11.24
C LYS A 33 2.25 3.17 11.95
N LEU A 34 1.00 3.43 12.34
CA LEU A 34 0.18 2.44 13.03
C LEU A 34 -0.25 1.28 12.13
N LEU A 35 -0.37 1.53 10.81
CA LEU A 35 -0.70 0.51 9.82
C LEU A 35 0.41 -0.54 9.62
N VAL A 36 1.68 -0.16 9.79
CA VAL A 36 2.84 -1.03 9.56
C VAL A 36 2.80 -2.28 10.44
N GLY A 37 2.98 -3.45 9.83
CA GLY A 37 3.08 -4.77 10.41
C GLY A 37 1.97 -5.70 9.95
N GLU A 38 1.73 -6.76 10.73
CA GLU A 38 0.95 -7.91 10.28
C GLU A 38 -0.46 -7.94 10.87
N TRP A 39 -1.42 -8.34 10.04
CA TRP A 39 -2.86 -8.30 10.30
C TRP A 39 -3.55 -9.55 9.77
N GLN A 40 -4.56 -10.03 10.46
CA GLN A 40 -5.45 -11.12 10.01
C GLN A 40 -6.88 -10.61 9.91
N LEU A 41 -7.54 -10.91 8.80
CA LEU A 41 -8.95 -10.60 8.59
C LEU A 41 -9.82 -11.41 9.56
N LYS A 42 -10.73 -10.72 10.26
CA LYS A 42 -11.70 -11.34 11.18
C LYS A 42 -13.11 -11.30 10.65
N THR A 43 -13.51 -10.17 10.06
CA THR A 43 -14.85 -10.01 9.48
C THR A 43 -14.82 -9.18 8.21
N TRP A 44 -15.69 -9.51 7.26
CA TRP A 44 -15.93 -8.73 6.05
C TRP A 44 -17.42 -8.72 5.73
N THR A 45 -17.98 -7.55 5.43
CA THR A 45 -19.41 -7.37 5.15
C THR A 45 -19.80 -7.60 3.68
N GLY A 46 -18.93 -8.23 2.88
CA GLY A 46 -19.26 -8.74 1.54
C GLY A 46 -19.89 -10.14 1.57
N GLU A 47 -20.24 -10.70 0.40
CA GLU A 47 -20.56 -12.13 0.29
C GLU A 47 -19.30 -12.95 0.62
N THR A 48 -19.18 -13.40 1.87
CA THR A 48 -18.06 -14.24 2.30
C THR A 48 -18.14 -15.60 1.62
N PRO A 49 -17.18 -15.97 0.76
CA PRO A 49 -17.03 -17.35 0.34
C PRO A 49 -16.82 -18.23 1.59
N GLN A 50 -17.27 -19.48 1.55
CA GLN A 50 -16.92 -20.43 2.60
C GLN A 50 -15.39 -20.60 2.64
N ASP A 51 -14.81 -20.62 3.83
CA ASP A 51 -13.38 -20.87 4.07
C ASP A 51 -12.39 -19.86 3.45
N PHE A 52 -12.69 -18.56 3.58
CA PHE A 52 -11.69 -17.52 3.30
C PHE A 52 -10.79 -17.25 4.52
N ASP A 53 -9.48 -17.19 4.32
CA ASP A 53 -8.51 -16.74 5.32
C ASP A 53 -7.53 -15.77 4.66
N ILE A 54 -7.34 -14.60 5.28
CA ILE A 54 -6.56 -13.50 4.71
C ILE A 54 -5.64 -12.92 5.78
N TYR A 55 -4.36 -12.81 5.42
CA TYR A 55 -3.37 -12.04 6.16
C TYR A 55 -2.82 -10.89 5.30
N LEU A 56 -2.50 -9.79 5.95
CA LEU A 56 -1.83 -8.63 5.37
C LEU A 56 -0.53 -8.36 6.12
N SER A 57 0.51 -7.97 5.39
CA SER A 57 1.69 -7.31 5.92
C SER A 57 1.82 -5.96 5.24
N PHE A 58 1.97 -4.89 6.02
CA PHE A 58 2.35 -3.57 5.52
C PHE A 58 3.73 -3.22 6.06
N ASP A 59 4.68 -2.96 5.17
CA ASP A 59 6.06 -2.66 5.53
C ASP A 59 6.34 -1.16 5.55
N ALA A 60 7.30 -0.76 6.40
CA ALA A 60 7.65 0.65 6.58
C ALA A 60 8.24 1.33 5.34
N ASP A 61 8.60 0.55 4.31
CA ASP A 61 9.07 1.01 3.01
C ASP A 61 7.94 1.17 1.97
N ASN A 62 6.69 1.22 2.43
CA ASN A 62 5.49 1.37 1.60
C ASN A 62 5.21 0.17 0.68
N THR A 63 5.70 -1.02 1.03
CA THR A 63 5.33 -2.27 0.36
C THR A 63 4.32 -3.09 1.16
N PHE A 64 3.57 -3.95 0.49
CA PHE A 64 2.64 -4.84 1.16
C PHE A 64 2.73 -6.27 0.63
N GLU A 65 2.29 -7.20 1.47
CA GLU A 65 2.04 -8.58 1.12
C GLU A 65 0.62 -8.98 1.55
N ILE A 66 -0.11 -9.65 0.67
CA ILE A 66 -1.43 -10.24 0.96
C ILE A 66 -1.30 -11.74 0.78
N TYR A 67 -1.69 -12.48 1.81
CA TYR A 67 -1.81 -13.93 1.78
C TYR A 67 -3.27 -14.27 1.88
N GLN A 68 -3.85 -14.83 0.83
CA GLN A 68 -5.26 -15.19 0.81
C GLN A 68 -5.46 -16.64 0.43
N ARG A 69 -6.48 -17.27 1.02
CA ARG A 69 -6.99 -18.56 0.60
C ARG A 69 -8.49 -18.41 0.42
N LEU A 70 -8.99 -18.59 -0.80
CA LEU A 70 -10.41 -18.48 -1.15
C LEU A 70 -10.88 -19.85 -1.65
N ALA A 71 -11.39 -20.73 -0.77
CA ALA A 71 -11.75 -22.13 -1.09
C ALA A 71 -10.63 -23.01 -1.70
N GLU A 72 -9.48 -22.44 -2.06
CA GLU A 72 -8.31 -23.14 -2.60
C GLU A 72 -7.55 -23.89 -1.51
N VAL A 73 -6.84 -24.94 -1.91
CA VAL A 73 -6.03 -25.77 -0.98
C VAL A 73 -4.79 -25.01 -0.47
N LYS A 74 -4.29 -24.03 -1.22
CA LYS A 74 -3.07 -23.26 -0.87
C LYS A 74 -3.35 -21.77 -0.77
N TYR A 75 -2.50 -21.07 0.00
CA TYR A 75 -2.50 -19.61 -0.01
C TYR A 75 -1.94 -19.07 -1.33
N GLN A 76 -2.42 -17.91 -1.70
CA GLN A 76 -1.94 -17.08 -2.80
C GLN A 76 -1.29 -15.83 -2.20
N LYS A 77 -0.08 -15.51 -2.65
CA LYS A 77 0.66 -14.31 -2.26
C LYS A 77 0.55 -13.25 -3.33
N PHE A 78 0.07 -12.07 -2.95
CA PHE A 78 0.10 -10.85 -3.75
C PHE A 78 1.03 -9.84 -3.10
N THR A 79 1.73 -9.05 -3.91
CA THR A 79 2.62 -8.00 -3.45
C THR A 79 2.32 -6.71 -4.16
N GLY A 80 2.80 -5.60 -3.61
CA GLY A 80 2.71 -4.29 -4.26
C GLY A 80 3.22 -3.17 -3.37
N SER A 81 2.84 -1.96 -3.73
CA SER A 81 3.13 -0.74 -2.98
C SER A 81 1.83 -0.08 -2.50
N TYR A 82 1.88 0.57 -1.34
CA TYR A 82 0.75 1.28 -0.77
C TYR A 82 1.12 2.70 -0.33
N GLN A 83 0.10 3.53 -0.18
CA GLN A 83 0.19 4.89 0.28
C GLN A 83 -0.93 5.14 1.30
N VAL A 84 -0.63 5.91 2.33
CA VAL A 84 -1.62 6.46 3.26
C VAL A 84 -1.55 7.97 3.22
N GLN A 85 -2.66 8.61 2.85
CA GLN A 85 -2.78 10.07 2.83
C GLN A 85 -4.12 10.47 3.44
N ASN A 86 -4.09 11.36 4.44
CA ASN A 86 -5.29 11.82 5.15
C ASN A 86 -6.18 10.65 5.63
N ASP A 87 -5.55 9.63 6.21
CA ASP A 87 -6.20 8.41 6.72
C ASP A 87 -6.90 7.56 5.65
N VAL A 88 -6.57 7.78 4.37
CA VAL A 88 -7.03 6.98 3.24
C VAL A 88 -5.89 6.10 2.73
N LEU A 89 -6.12 4.78 2.72
CA LEU A 89 -5.25 3.79 2.10
C LEU A 89 -5.55 3.69 0.61
N SER A 90 -4.49 3.70 -0.19
CA SER A 90 -4.52 3.33 -1.61
C SER A 90 -3.34 2.42 -1.90
N GLY A 91 -3.41 1.65 -2.99
CA GLY A 91 -2.33 0.75 -3.34
C GLY A 91 -2.35 0.28 -4.78
N LYS A 92 -1.22 -0.27 -5.18
CA LYS A 92 -0.96 -0.80 -6.51
C LYS A 92 -0.21 -2.11 -6.39
N TYR A 93 -0.80 -3.16 -6.92
CA TYR A 93 -0.18 -4.46 -6.99
C TYR A 93 1.05 -4.43 -7.91
N SER A 94 2.03 -5.31 -7.67
CA SER A 94 3.24 -5.45 -8.51
C SER A 94 2.91 -5.77 -9.98
N GLY A 95 1.72 -6.34 -10.26
CA GLY A 95 1.19 -6.52 -11.61
C GLY A 95 0.68 -5.25 -12.30
N GLY A 96 0.77 -4.08 -11.65
CA GLY A 96 0.40 -2.77 -12.19
C GLY A 96 -1.05 -2.35 -11.95
N LYS A 97 -1.90 -3.25 -11.44
CA LYS A 97 -3.31 -2.96 -11.14
C LYS A 97 -3.42 -2.21 -9.80
N ASN A 98 -4.25 -1.18 -9.74
CA ASN A 98 -4.60 -0.54 -8.48
C ASN A 98 -5.50 -1.44 -7.63
N PHE A 99 -5.58 -1.14 -6.33
CA PHE A 99 -6.63 -1.65 -5.43
C PHE A 99 -8.02 -1.42 -6.02
N GLY A 100 -8.97 -2.26 -5.60
CA GLY A 100 -10.36 -2.20 -6.07
C GLY A 100 -11.05 -0.92 -5.62
N SER A 101 -10.57 -0.34 -4.51
CA SER A 101 -11.01 0.94 -3.96
C SER A 101 -9.85 1.71 -3.34
N THR A 102 -10.15 2.89 -2.83
CA THR A 102 -9.42 3.47 -1.71
C THR A 102 -10.17 3.15 -0.43
N TYR A 103 -9.47 3.09 0.69
CA TYR A 103 -10.06 2.64 1.95
C TYR A 103 -9.84 3.66 3.05
N ASP A 104 -10.92 4.10 3.68
CA ASP A 104 -10.82 4.87 4.92
C ASP A 104 -10.30 3.96 6.03
N ILE A 105 -9.27 4.43 6.74
CA ILE A 105 -8.60 3.71 7.81
C ILE A 105 -9.13 4.17 9.15
N SER A 106 -9.52 3.23 10.01
CA SER A 106 -9.70 3.50 11.42
C SER A 106 -9.09 2.40 12.27
N PHE A 107 -8.67 2.79 13.48
CA PHE A 107 -8.13 1.87 14.48
C PHE A 107 -8.97 1.95 15.75
N ASN A 108 -8.99 0.86 16.51
CA ASN A 108 -9.44 0.93 17.90
C ASN A 108 -8.41 1.68 18.78
N GLU A 109 -8.77 1.99 20.02
CA GLU A 109 -7.94 2.78 20.94
C GLU A 109 -6.55 2.18 21.17
N SER A 110 -6.43 0.85 21.20
CA SER A 110 -5.16 0.13 21.38
C SER A 110 -4.33 0.00 20.10
N GLY A 111 -4.88 0.33 18.93
CA GLY A 111 -4.25 0.08 17.62
C GLY A 111 -4.12 -1.40 17.25
N SER A 112 -4.84 -2.30 17.94
CA SER A 112 -4.82 -3.74 17.70
C SER A 112 -5.85 -4.20 16.67
N THR A 113 -6.84 -3.36 16.37
CA THR A 113 -7.89 -3.63 15.38
C THR A 113 -7.82 -2.56 14.30
N LEU A 114 -7.76 -2.99 13.04
CA LEU A 114 -7.78 -2.16 11.85
C LEU A 114 -9.11 -2.36 11.13
N THR A 115 -9.83 -1.28 10.86
CA THR A 115 -11.03 -1.29 10.04
C THR A 115 -10.77 -0.52 8.76
N LEU A 116 -11.04 -1.17 7.63
CA LEU A 116 -10.95 -0.59 6.29
C LEU A 116 -12.35 -0.52 5.67
N THR A 117 -12.76 0.70 5.31
CA THR A 117 -14.06 0.95 4.66
C THR A 117 -13.85 1.38 3.22
N SER A 118 -14.45 0.68 2.27
CA SER A 118 -14.32 0.98 0.84
C SER A 118 -15.00 2.30 0.47
N ALA A 119 -14.27 3.18 -0.21
CA ALA A 119 -14.81 4.45 -0.72
C ALA A 119 -15.79 4.26 -1.90
N THR A 120 -15.65 3.17 -2.65
CA THR A 120 -16.53 2.85 -3.79
C THR A 120 -17.82 2.16 -3.35
N ASN A 121 -17.81 1.49 -2.20
CA ASN A 121 -18.98 0.88 -1.60
C ASN A 121 -18.84 0.86 -0.07
N VAL A 122 -19.40 1.87 0.60
CA VAL A 122 -19.28 2.05 2.05
C VAL A 122 -19.91 0.93 2.89
N THR A 123 -20.69 0.04 2.27
CA THR A 123 -21.20 -1.18 2.94
C THR A 123 -20.17 -2.29 2.99
N GLU A 124 -19.07 -2.19 2.23
CA GLU A 124 -17.97 -3.12 2.20
C GLU A 124 -16.88 -2.68 3.19
N VAL A 125 -16.93 -3.33 4.36
CA VAL A 125 -16.08 -3.06 5.53
C VAL A 125 -15.33 -4.34 5.85
N SER A 126 -14.02 -4.21 6.04
CA SER A 126 -13.16 -5.32 6.48
C SER A 126 -12.49 -4.95 7.80
N VAL A 127 -12.52 -5.87 8.75
CA VAL A 127 -11.97 -5.70 10.09
C VAL A 127 -10.88 -6.73 10.30
N TYR A 128 -9.69 -6.25 10.63
CA TYR A 128 -8.50 -7.03 10.88
C TYR A 128 -8.04 -6.87 12.32
N GLU A 129 -7.38 -7.90 12.85
CA GLU A 129 -6.66 -7.82 14.11
C GLU A 129 -5.16 -8.01 13.89
N ARG A 130 -4.35 -7.37 14.73
CA ARG A 130 -2.91 -7.62 14.79
C ARG A 130 -2.65 -9.11 15.00
N SER A 131 -1.86 -9.70 14.11
CA SER A 131 -1.55 -11.13 14.18
C SER A 131 -0.28 -11.42 13.40
N THR A 132 0.59 -12.25 13.96
CA THR A 132 1.76 -12.73 13.23
C THR A 132 1.32 -13.72 12.15
N ILE A 133 1.78 -13.51 10.92
CA ILE A 133 1.49 -14.41 9.79
C ILE A 133 2.31 -15.70 9.99
N PRO A 134 1.67 -16.87 10.10
CA PRO A 134 2.39 -18.13 10.29
C PRO A 134 3.38 -18.41 9.16
N ASN A 135 4.55 -18.96 9.47
CA ASN A 135 5.54 -19.33 8.45
C ASN A 135 4.98 -20.31 7.41
N SER A 136 4.09 -21.23 7.82
CA SER A 136 3.40 -22.14 6.90
C SER A 136 2.54 -21.41 5.86
N VAL A 137 1.99 -20.25 6.19
CA VAL A 137 1.28 -19.38 5.24
C VAL A 137 2.29 -18.71 4.30
N LYS A 138 3.39 -18.17 4.85
CA LYS A 138 4.41 -17.47 4.05
C LYS A 138 5.09 -18.38 3.04
N GLU A 139 5.53 -19.56 3.48
CA GLU A 139 6.28 -20.53 2.68
C GLU A 139 5.37 -21.37 1.78
N GLY A 140 4.14 -21.63 2.20
CA GLY A 140 3.16 -22.43 1.45
C GLY A 140 2.43 -21.65 0.35
N ALA A 141 2.61 -20.32 0.28
CA ALA A 141 1.86 -19.49 -0.65
C ALA A 141 2.46 -19.48 -2.07
N ALA A 142 1.58 -19.58 -3.07
CA ALA A 142 1.98 -19.37 -4.45
C ALA A 142 1.99 -17.88 -4.81
N VAL A 143 3.10 -17.41 -5.36
CA VAL A 143 3.23 -16.02 -5.82
C VAL A 143 2.36 -15.79 -7.05
N MET A 144 1.48 -14.80 -6.96
CA MET A 144 0.54 -14.46 -8.01
C MET A 144 1.00 -13.23 -8.79
N LYS A 145 0.83 -13.28 -10.12
CA LYS A 145 0.90 -12.08 -10.96
C LYS A 145 -0.47 -11.41 -10.92
N SER A 146 -0.58 -10.20 -10.38
CA SER A 146 -1.85 -9.47 -10.18
C SER A 146 -2.54 -8.98 -11.47
N THR A 147 -2.40 -9.70 -12.58
CA THR A 147 -3.08 -9.45 -13.85
C THR A 147 -4.50 -10.00 -13.88
N ARG A 148 -4.81 -11.01 -13.04
CA ARG A 148 -6.19 -11.47 -12.85
C ARG A 148 -6.89 -10.51 -11.91
N SER A 149 -8.15 -10.16 -12.22
CA SER A 149 -9.04 -9.50 -11.27
C SER A 149 -8.95 -10.29 -9.97
N ALA A 150 -8.26 -9.71 -8.99
CA ALA A 150 -8.35 -10.11 -7.61
C ALA A 150 -9.86 -10.14 -7.33
N VAL A 151 -10.41 -11.34 -7.24
CA VAL A 151 -11.84 -11.58 -7.03
C VAL A 151 -12.22 -10.70 -5.85
N ARG A 152 -12.98 -9.64 -6.11
CA ARG A 152 -13.44 -8.60 -5.17
C ARG A 152 -12.83 -8.77 -3.78
N LEU A 153 -11.57 -8.35 -3.66
CA LEU A 153 -10.83 -8.52 -2.43
C LEU A 153 -11.25 -7.45 -1.45
N PRO A 154 -11.05 -7.68 -0.14
CA PRO A 154 -11.16 -6.62 0.85
C PRO A 154 -10.09 -5.49 0.65
N LEU A 155 -9.32 -5.51 -0.45
CA LEU A 155 -8.35 -4.51 -0.95
C LEU A 155 -8.26 -4.44 -2.49
#